data_AF-A0A924R9Y9-F1
#
_entry.id   AF-A0A924R9Y9-F1
#
_cell.length_a   1.000
_cell.length_b   1.000
_cell.length_c   1.000
_cell.angle_alpha   90.00
_cell.angle_beta   90.00
_cell.angle_gamma   90.00
#
_symmetry.space_group_name_H-M   'P 1'
#
loop_
_entity.id
_entity.type
_entity.pdbx_description
1 polymer ?
#
loop_
_entity_poly.entity_id
_entity_poly.type
_entity_poly.pdbx_seq_one_letter_code
_entity_poly.pdbx_strand_id
1 'polypeptide(L)'
;MPEEDRLLVPDLLLASGATYRQLDYWCLKGYLVPAPQDRTGSGHAREWPPEEIEVARRMVELVKLGFTPAGASIIARAKPGTELALSDFAVVRLLP
;
A
#
# COMPACT_ATOMS: atom_id res chain seq x y z
N MET A 1 -8.20 0.63 22.06
CA MET A 1 -8.50 0.58 20.61
C MET A 1 -8.91 -0.85 20.34
N PRO A 2 -10.17 -1.15 19.96
CA PRO A 2 -10.61 -2.54 19.89
C PRO A 2 -9.89 -3.23 18.72
N GLU A 3 -9.55 -4.51 18.88
CA GLU A 3 -8.92 -5.35 17.86
C GLU A 3 -9.83 -5.65 16.65
N GLU A 4 -11.05 -5.11 16.63
CA GLU A 4 -12.17 -5.50 15.77
C GLU A 4 -12.09 -4.97 14.32
N ASP A 5 -11.21 -4.01 14.02
CA ASP A 5 -11.11 -3.40 12.68
C ASP A 5 -9.97 -3.98 11.80
N ARG A 6 -9.39 -5.12 12.18
CA ARG A 6 -8.30 -5.75 11.39
C ARG A 6 -8.86 -6.66 10.30
N LEU A 7 -8.58 -6.30 9.05
CA LEU A 7 -9.02 -7.08 7.89
C LEU A 7 -8.02 -8.18 7.52
N LEU A 8 -8.53 -9.29 6.98
CA LEU A 8 -7.71 -10.31 6.32
C LEU A 8 -7.39 -9.89 4.89
N VAL A 9 -6.47 -10.62 4.25
CA VAL A 9 -6.07 -10.35 2.85
C VAL A 9 -7.27 -10.24 1.89
N PRO A 10 -8.27 -11.14 1.88
CA PRO A 10 -9.41 -11.03 0.96
C PRO A 10 -10.18 -9.71 1.14
N ASP A 11 -10.43 -9.30 2.37
CA ASP A 11 -11.17 -8.09 2.70
C ASP A 11 -10.37 -6.83 2.34
N LEU A 12 -9.04 -6.85 2.54
CA LEU A 12 -8.15 -5.78 2.07
C LEU A 12 -8.20 -5.63 0.55
N LEU A 13 -8.15 -6.73 -0.22
CA LEU A 13 -8.19 -6.64 -1.68
C LEU A 13 -9.50 -6.00 -2.15
N LEU A 14 -10.62 -6.38 -1.53
CA LEU A 14 -11.94 -5.80 -1.82
C LEU A 14 -12.00 -4.31 -1.45
N ALA A 15 -11.51 -3.94 -0.26
CA ALA A 15 -11.57 -2.57 0.24
C ALA A 15 -10.62 -1.60 -0.48
N SER A 16 -9.42 -2.07 -0.84
CA SER A 16 -8.40 -1.24 -1.49
C SER A 16 -8.50 -1.22 -3.03
N GLY A 17 -9.12 -2.24 -3.63
CA GLY A 17 -9.09 -2.46 -5.07
C GLY A 17 -7.73 -2.94 -5.60
N ALA A 18 -6.81 -3.33 -4.73
CA ALA A 18 -5.52 -3.88 -5.12
C ALA A 18 -5.69 -5.31 -5.65
N THR A 19 -4.84 -5.69 -6.60
CA THR A 19 -4.68 -7.10 -6.97
C THR A 19 -3.77 -7.82 -5.97
N TYR A 20 -3.90 -9.14 -5.87
CA TYR A 20 -3.03 -9.96 -5.02
C TYR A 20 -1.54 -9.74 -5.32
N ARG A 21 -1.18 -9.63 -6.61
CA ARG A 21 0.21 -9.38 -7.04
C ARG A 21 0.72 -8.00 -6.63
N GLN A 22 -0.11 -6.96 -6.73
CA GLN A 22 0.26 -5.63 -6.25
C GLN A 22 0.50 -5.67 -4.75
N LEU A 23 -0.42 -6.28 -4.00
CA LEU A 23 -0.30 -6.40 -2.54
C LEU A 23 0.99 -7.14 -2.14
N ASP A 24 1.25 -8.30 -2.74
CA ASP A 24 2.44 -9.09 -2.45
C ASP A 24 3.72 -8.32 -2.78
N TYR A 25 3.78 -7.69 -3.95
CA TYR A 25 4.90 -6.84 -4.35
C TYR A 25 5.12 -5.66 -3.39
N TRP A 26 4.04 -4.96 -2.98
CA TRP A 26 4.11 -3.84 -2.05
C TRP A 26 4.56 -4.27 -0.66
N CYS A 27 4.15 -5.46 -0.20
CA CYS A 27 4.65 -6.06 1.05
C CYS A 27 6.15 -6.36 0.95
N LEU A 28 6.58 -7.03 -0.12
CA LEU A 28 7.98 -7.39 -0.34
C LEU A 28 8.91 -6.17 -0.43
N LYS A 29 8.39 -5.03 -0.87
CA LYS A 29 9.11 -3.75 -0.92
C LYS A 29 8.97 -2.90 0.34
N GLY A 30 8.19 -3.34 1.33
CA GLY A 30 7.94 -2.58 2.56
C GLY A 30 7.08 -1.34 2.37
N TYR A 31 6.36 -1.23 1.26
CA TYR A 31 5.44 -0.11 1.00
C TYR A 31 4.14 -0.25 1.79
N LEU A 32 3.75 -1.49 2.08
CA LEU A 32 2.65 -1.87 2.95
C LEU A 32 3.18 -2.82 4.01
N VAL A 33 2.69 -2.67 5.23
CA VAL A 33 3.21 -3.39 6.39
C VAL A 33 2.08 -4.07 7.16
N PRO A 34 1.89 -5.39 7.00
CA PRO A 34 0.89 -6.13 7.75
C PRO A 34 1.28 -6.26 9.23
N ALA A 35 0.29 -6.50 10.08
CA ALA A 35 0.46 -6.87 11.48
C ALA A 35 0.20 -8.39 11.68
N PRO A 36 0.79 -9.01 12.73
CA PRO A 36 1.98 -8.56 13.45
C PRO A 36 3.27 -8.73 12.62
N GLN A 37 4.22 -7.81 12.76
CA GLN A 37 5.50 -7.83 12.03
C GLN A 37 6.45 -8.94 12.50
N ASP A 38 6.35 -9.34 13.78
CA ASP A 38 7.32 -10.22 14.45
C ASP A 38 7.05 -11.72 14.30
N ARG A 39 6.13 -12.13 13.41
CA ARG A 39 5.83 -13.55 13.20
C ARG A 39 6.75 -14.16 12.15
N THR A 40 7.82 -14.82 12.59
CA THR A 40 8.64 -15.71 11.77
C THR A 40 7.92 -17.05 11.55
N GLY A 41 7.60 -17.40 10.30
CA GLY A 41 7.01 -18.69 9.91
C GLY A 41 5.90 -18.56 8.86
N SER A 42 5.64 -19.63 8.11
CA SER A 42 4.48 -19.74 7.20
C SER A 42 3.24 -20.24 7.97
N GLY A 43 2.05 -19.73 7.61
CA GLY A 43 0.77 -20.23 8.15
C GLY A 43 0.00 -19.27 9.07
N HIS A 44 0.52 -18.09 9.37
CA HIS A 44 -0.23 -17.06 10.10
C HIS A 44 -0.95 -16.12 9.13
N ALA A 45 -2.23 -15.87 9.39
CA ALA A 45 -2.97 -14.85 8.65
C ALA A 45 -2.34 -13.47 8.90
N ARG A 46 -2.13 -12.71 7.82
CA ARG A 46 -1.73 -11.31 7.89
C ARG A 46 -2.97 -10.49 8.24
N GLU A 47 -2.85 -9.66 9.27
CA GLU A 47 -3.86 -8.71 9.68
C GLU A 47 -3.50 -7.33 9.13
N TRP A 48 -4.51 -6.59 8.67
CA TRP A 48 -4.32 -5.29 8.05
C TRP A 48 -4.98 -4.20 8.90
N PRO A 49 -4.18 -3.33 9.52
CA PRO A 49 -4.69 -2.17 10.24
C PRO A 49 -5.46 -1.21 9.32
N PRO A 50 -6.46 -0.47 9.84
CA PRO A 50 -7.21 0.53 9.09
C PRO A 50 -6.34 1.53 8.32
N GLU A 51 -5.24 1.97 8.93
CA GLU A 51 -4.30 2.90 8.30
C GLU A 51 -3.61 2.30 7.06
N GLU A 52 -3.27 1.01 7.08
CA GLU A 52 -2.64 0.34 5.94
C GLU A 52 -3.64 0.07 4.82
N ILE A 53 -4.92 -0.16 5.15
CA ILE A 53 -6.00 -0.26 4.17
C ILE A 53 -6.15 1.06 3.40
N GLU A 54 -6.15 2.20 4.11
CA GLU A 54 -6.24 3.51 3.48
C GLU A 54 -5.00 3.85 2.65
N VAL A 55 -3.81 3.48 3.11
CA VAL A 55 -2.57 3.60 2.32
C VAL A 55 -2.67 2.76 1.05
N ALA A 56 -3.12 1.51 1.14
CA ALA A 56 -3.28 0.63 -0.03
C ALA A 56 -4.27 1.21 -1.05
N ARG A 57 -5.42 1.73 -0.58
CA ARG A 57 -6.42 2.38 -1.44
C ARG A 57 -5.84 3.58 -2.18
N ARG A 58 -5.10 4.46 -1.49
CA ARG A 58 -4.42 5.61 -2.12
C ARG A 58 -3.36 5.18 -3.12
N MET A 59 -2.57 4.16 -2.78
CA MET A 59 -1.56 3.62 -3.68
C MET A 59 -2.17 3.09 -4.98
N VAL A 60 -3.31 2.39 -4.91
CA VAL A 60 -4.03 1.91 -6.10
C VAL A 60 -4.40 3.08 -7.02
N GLU A 61 -4.99 4.14 -6.47
CA GLU A 61 -5.38 5.31 -7.26
C GLU A 61 -4.17 6.05 -7.86
N LEU A 62 -3.10 6.23 -7.10
CA LEU A 62 -1.87 6.86 -7.58
C LEU A 62 -1.20 6.04 -8.69
N VAL A 63 -1.14 4.72 -8.54
CA VAL A 63 -0.58 3.83 -9.57
C VAL A 63 -1.43 3.85 -10.84
N LYS A 64 -2.77 3.93 -10.73
CA LYS A 64 -3.66 4.12 -11.89
C LYS A 64 -3.40 5.45 -12.61
N LEU A 65 -3.02 6.49 -11.87
CA LEU A 65 -2.62 7.80 -12.41
C LEU A 65 -1.19 7.82 -12.99
N GLY A 66 -0.47 6.70 -12.96
CA GLY A 66 0.85 6.55 -13.58
C GLY A 66 2.04 6.78 -12.63
N PHE A 67 1.81 6.97 -11.34
CA PHE A 67 2.89 7.03 -10.36
C PHE A 67 3.57 5.67 -10.22
N THR A 68 4.88 5.68 -9.95
CA THR A 68 5.57 4.44 -9.56
C THR A 68 5.05 3.93 -8.21
N PRO A 69 5.07 2.62 -7.93
CA PRO A 69 4.69 2.10 -6.62
C PRO A 69 5.47 2.71 -5.44
N ALA A 70 6.75 3.03 -5.64
CA ALA A 70 7.58 3.67 -4.63
C ALA A 70 7.11 5.11 -4.36
N GLY A 71 6.85 5.88 -5.41
CA GLY A 71 6.31 7.23 -5.27
C GLY A 71 4.90 7.23 -4.66
N ALA A 72 4.07 6.29 -5.09
CA ALA A 72 2.72 6.14 -4.58
C ALA A 72 2.70 5.85 -3.07
N SER A 73 3.64 5.05 -2.54
CA SER A 73 3.71 4.74 -1.10
C SER A 73 4.10 5.95 -0.26
N ILE A 74 5.03 6.77 -0.75
CA ILE A 74 5.45 8.01 -0.08
C ILE A 74 4.26 8.98 -0.02
N ILE A 75 3.60 9.24 -1.15
CA ILE A 75 2.45 10.16 -1.22
C ILE A 75 1.29 9.65 -0.37
N ALA A 76 0.97 8.35 -0.44
CA ALA A 76 -0.14 7.76 0.31
C ALA A 76 0.00 7.94 1.84
N ARG A 77 1.24 7.93 2.34
CA ARG A 77 1.60 8.10 3.76
C ARG A 77 1.82 9.57 4.17
N ALA A 78 1.92 10.48 3.21
CA ALA A 78 2.14 11.89 3.50
C ALA A 78 0.94 12.53 4.20
N LYS A 79 1.22 13.45 5.13
CA LYS A 79 0.18 14.25 5.78
C LYS A 79 -0.26 15.39 4.84
N PRO A 80 -1.53 15.84 4.91
CA PRO A 80 -1.94 17.04 4.20
C PRO A 80 -0.99 18.21 4.51
N GLY A 81 -0.58 18.94 3.47
CA GLY A 81 0.39 20.04 3.60
C GLY A 81 1.87 19.64 3.59
N THR A 82 2.19 18.36 3.38
CA THR A 82 3.59 17.93 3.18
C THR A 82 4.07 18.33 1.78
N GLU A 83 5.18 19.08 1.69
CA GLU A 83 5.87 19.31 0.42
C GLU A 83 6.76 18.11 0.07
N LEU A 84 6.61 17.59 -1.16
CA LEU A 84 7.35 16.43 -1.66
C LEU A 84 8.07 16.81 -2.97
N ALA A 85 9.33 16.41 -3.11
CA ALA A 85 10.13 16.70 -4.30
C ALA A 85 9.77 15.76 -5.46
N LEU A 86 9.25 16.29 -6.57
CA LEU A 86 8.76 15.50 -7.72
C LEU A 86 9.78 14.54 -8.37
N SER A 87 11.08 14.69 -8.09
CA SER A 87 12.18 13.89 -8.67
C SER A 87 12.06 12.39 -8.42
N ASP A 88 11.28 11.96 -7.42
CA ASP A 88 11.20 10.55 -7.00
C ASP A 88 10.05 9.77 -7.68
N PHE A 89 9.21 10.44 -8.48
CA PHE A 89 7.83 9.97 -8.70
C PHE A 89 7.49 9.54 -10.13
N ALA A 90 8.25 9.94 -11.16
CA ALA A 90 7.83 9.81 -12.56
C ALA A 90 8.70 8.85 -13.39
N VAL A 91 8.08 7.81 -13.96
CA VAL A 91 8.52 7.21 -15.22
C VAL A 91 7.63 7.80 -16.31
N VAL A 92 8.11 8.82 -17.02
CA VAL A 92 7.44 9.30 -18.23
C VAL A 92 7.63 8.22 -19.30
N ARG A 93 6.59 7.42 -19.57
CA ARG A 93 6.54 6.66 -20.82
C ARG A 93 6.19 7.64 -21.93
N LEU A 94 7.19 8.01 -22.73
CA LEU A 94 6.95 8.56 -24.05
C LEU A 94 6.31 7.44 -24.87
N LEU A 95 5.01 7.53 -25.13
CA LEU A 95 4.40 6.78 -26.23
C LEU A 95 4.92 7.38 -27.55
N PRO A 96 5.23 6.55 -28.56
CA PRO A 96 5.62 7.04 -29.88
C PRO A 96 4.50 7.85 -30.55
#